data_AF-A0A811JTS2-F1
#
_entry.id   AF-A0A811JTS2-F1
#
_cell.length_a   1.000
_cell.length_b   1.000
_cell.length_c   1.000
_cell.angle_alpha   90.00
_cell.angle_beta   90.00
_cell.angle_gamma   90.00
#
_symmetry.space_group_name_H-M   'P 1'
#
loop_
_entity.id
_entity.type
_entity.pdbx_description
1 polymer ?
#
loop_
_entity_poly.entity_id
_entity_poly.type
_entity_poly.pdbx_seq_one_letter_code
_entity_poly.pdbx_strand_id
1 'polypeptide(L)'
;MVCEKCTSKLTKLATIHKGPSSSKKVTNENKLLTSKARFKPEKETFKKCRICKKMCHHVAAHYCQDCAYQKGICPMCGKKVLETNNYRQSLV
;
A
#
# COMPACT_ATOMS: atom_id res chain seq x y z
N MET A 1 7.70 1.30 7.09
CA MET A 1 7.01 0.95 8.36
C MET A 1 5.76 1.82 8.51
N VAL A 2 4.56 1.24 8.48
CA VAL A 2 3.31 2.02 8.64
C VAL A 2 2.91 2.04 10.11
N CYS A 3 2.50 3.19 10.64
CA CYS A 3 2.06 3.29 12.02
C CYS A 3 0.67 2.67 12.22
N GLU A 4 0.34 2.25 13.44
CA GLU A 4 -0.97 1.66 13.78
C GLU A 4 -2.16 2.52 13.33
N LYS A 5 -2.05 3.85 13.44
CA LYS A 5 -3.11 4.78 13.01
C LYS A 5 -3.32 4.80 11.48
N CYS A 6 -2.34 4.37 10.71
CA CYS A 6 -2.38 4.37 9.25
C CYS A 6 -2.54 2.97 8.64
N THR A 7 -2.63 1.91 9.45
CA THR A 7 -2.91 0.55 8.95
C THR A 7 -4.25 0.48 8.24
N SER A 8 -5.24 1.23 8.71
CA SER A 8 -6.57 1.39 8.09
C SER A 8 -6.54 2.03 6.69
N LYS A 9 -5.47 2.79 6.37
CA LYS A 9 -5.28 3.46 5.09
C LYS A 9 -4.59 2.57 4.05
N LEU A 10 -4.17 1.36 4.44
CA LEU A 10 -3.60 0.40 3.50
C LEU A 10 -4.71 -0.21 2.65
N THR A 11 -4.50 -0.17 1.34
CA THR A 11 -5.32 -0.93 0.41
C THR A 11 -5.16 -2.42 0.72
N LYS A 12 -6.27 -3.13 0.88
CA LYS A 12 -6.24 -4.59 1.04
C LYS A 12 -5.58 -5.18 -0.20
N LEU A 13 -4.51 -5.96 0.01
CA LEU A 13 -3.89 -6.71 -1.08
C LEU A 13 -4.96 -7.58 -1.73
N ALA A 14 -4.91 -7.70 -3.06
CA ALA A 14 -5.71 -8.68 -3.78
C ALA A 14 -5.16 -10.08 -3.48
N THR A 15 -5.35 -10.56 -2.25
CA THR A 15 -5.28 -12.00 -2.02
C THR A 15 -6.33 -12.65 -2.91
N ILE A 16 -6.00 -13.76 -3.56
CA ILE A 16 -7.03 -14.70 -4.01
C ILE A 16 -7.93 -14.87 -2.80
N HIS A 17 -9.19 -14.43 -2.91
CA HIS A 17 -10.17 -14.65 -1.87
C HIS A 17 -10.09 -16.14 -1.54
N LYS A 18 -9.63 -16.50 -0.33
CA LYS A 18 -10.15 -17.71 0.32
C LYS A 18 -11.62 -17.36 0.50
N GLY A 19 -12.41 -17.68 -0.52
CA GLY A 19 -13.84 -17.46 -0.49
C GLY A 19 -14.36 -18.12 0.79
N PRO A 20 -15.48 -17.63 1.35
CA PRO A 20 -16.19 -18.48 2.29
C PRO A 20 -16.34 -19.86 1.62
N SER A 21 -16.18 -20.92 2.40
CA SER A 21 -16.40 -22.30 1.98
C SER A 21 -17.80 -22.56 1.37
N SER A 22 -18.66 -21.52 1.31
CA SER A 22 -19.99 -21.50 0.72
C SER A 22 -20.24 -20.37 -0.31
N SER A 23 -19.22 -19.80 -0.98
CA SER A 23 -19.50 -18.99 -2.18
C SER A 23 -20.04 -19.92 -3.27
N LYS A 24 -21.37 -19.94 -3.45
CA LYS A 24 -22.02 -20.56 -4.60
C LYS A 24 -21.27 -20.11 -5.86
N LYS A 25 -20.48 -21.01 -6.44
CA LYS A 25 -19.80 -20.75 -7.71
C LYS A 25 -20.91 -20.63 -8.74
N VAL A 26 -21.29 -19.41 -9.10
CA VAL A 26 -22.26 -19.17 -10.16
C VAL A 26 -21.55 -19.58 -11.45
N THR A 27 -21.91 -20.75 -11.96
CA THR A 27 -21.49 -21.20 -13.29
C THR A 27 -22.24 -20.37 -14.33
N ASN A 28 -21.55 -19.99 -15.40
CA ASN A 28 -22.09 -19.18 -16.51
C ASN A 28 -22.24 -17.67 -16.21
N GLU A 29 -21.30 -17.09 -15.46
CA GLU A 29 -21.15 -15.63 -15.37
C GLU A 29 -19.84 -15.13 -16.02
N ASN A 30 -19.92 -13.97 -16.66
CA ASN A 30 -18.73 -13.26 -17.14
C ASN A 30 -17.99 -12.64 -15.94
N LYS A 31 -17.03 -13.37 -15.38
CA LYS A 31 -16.21 -12.94 -14.23
C LYS A 31 -15.46 -11.62 -14.45
N LEU A 32 -15.23 -11.25 -15.71
CA LEU A 32 -14.66 -9.94 -16.04
C LEU A 32 -15.63 -8.79 -15.71
N LEU A 33 -16.93 -9.00 -15.93
CA LEU A 33 -18.00 -8.02 -15.74
C LEU A 33 -18.62 -8.10 -14.34
N THR A 34 -18.69 -9.28 -13.72
CA THR A 34 -19.26 -9.47 -12.37
C THR A 34 -18.26 -9.30 -11.23
N SER A 35 -16.95 -9.19 -11.51
CA SER A 35 -15.96 -8.89 -10.47
C SER A 35 -16.19 -7.50 -9.88
N LYS A 36 -16.64 -7.44 -8.61
CA LYS A 36 -16.73 -6.19 -7.85
C LYS A 36 -15.38 -5.46 -7.87
N ALA A 37 -15.45 -4.16 -8.17
CA ALA A 37 -14.39 -3.14 -8.19
C ALA A 37 -12.95 -3.68 -7.95
N ARG A 38 -12.33 -4.22 -9.00
CA ARG A 38 -10.89 -4.53 -8.98
C ARG A 38 -10.08 -3.23 -8.85
N PHE A 39 -8.94 -3.31 -8.16
CA PHE A 39 -7.99 -2.20 -8.04
C PHE A 39 -7.60 -1.70 -9.44
N LYS A 40 -7.99 -0.46 -9.78
CA LYS A 40 -7.69 0.18 -11.05
C LYS A 40 -6.55 1.18 -10.83
N PRO A 41 -5.29 0.84 -11.18
CA PRO A 41 -4.14 1.71 -10.93
C PRO A 41 -4.22 3.05 -11.67
N GLU A 42 -5.03 3.13 -12.73
CA GLU A 42 -5.21 4.34 -13.54
C GLU A 42 -6.15 5.38 -12.90
N LYS A 43 -7.09 4.96 -12.03
CA LYS A 43 -8.02 5.86 -11.35
C LYS A 43 -7.43 6.50 -10.09
N GLU A 44 -6.46 5.81 -9.49
CA GLU A 44 -5.86 6.20 -8.22
C GLU A 44 -4.45 6.71 -8.48
N THR A 45 -4.30 8.04 -8.54
CA THR A 45 -3.03 8.68 -8.88
C THR A 45 -1.99 8.44 -7.77
N PHE A 46 -0.95 7.68 -8.10
CA PHE A 46 0.21 7.51 -7.23
C PHE A 46 0.91 8.85 -7.04
N LYS A 47 0.96 9.32 -5.79
CA LYS A 47 1.65 10.56 -5.45
C LYS A 47 3.16 10.40 -5.61
N LYS A 48 3.85 11.50 -5.89
CA LYS A 48 5.31 11.55 -5.85
C LYS A 48 5.79 11.71 -4.41
N CYS A 49 6.89 11.05 -4.07
CA CYS A 49 7.55 11.16 -2.78
C CYS A 49 8.00 12.61 -2.55
N ARG A 50 7.73 13.15 -1.36
CA ARG A 50 8.12 14.54 -1.01
C ARG A 50 9.64 14.74 -0.89
N ILE A 51 10.41 13.67 -0.70
CA ILE A 51 11.86 13.74 -0.49
C ILE A 51 12.60 13.54 -1.82
N CYS A 52 12.43 12.37 -2.44
CA CYS A 52 13.18 11.98 -3.64
C CYS A 52 12.39 12.19 -4.95
N LYS A 53 11.14 12.67 -4.88
CA LYS A 53 10.27 12.94 -6.04
C LYS A 53 9.94 11.73 -6.94
N LYS A 54 10.44 10.53 -6.61
CA LYS A 54 10.07 9.26 -7.24
C LYS A 54 8.60 8.94 -7.00
N MET A 55 7.98 8.17 -7.89
CA MET A 55 6.59 7.72 -7.69
C MET A 55 6.48 6.79 -6.48
N CYS A 56 5.47 7.01 -5.65
CA CYS A 56 5.18 6.14 -4.51
C CYS A 56 4.43 4.87 -4.94
N HIS A 57 4.73 3.74 -4.31
CA HIS A 57 4.09 2.45 -4.62
C HIS A 57 2.66 2.30 -4.08
N HIS A 58 2.25 3.14 -3.13
CA HIS A 58 0.91 3.10 -2.55
C HIS A 58 0.15 4.38 -2.87
N VAL A 59 -1.15 4.25 -3.15
CA VAL A 59 -2.03 5.32 -3.61
C VAL A 59 -2.12 6.49 -2.62
N ALA A 60 -2.10 6.20 -1.32
CA ALA A 60 -2.19 7.22 -0.27
C ALA A 60 -0.84 7.58 0.37
N ALA A 61 0.29 7.11 -0.15
CA ALA A 61 1.59 7.41 0.43
C ALA A 61 2.10 8.81 0.04
N HIS A 62 2.78 9.46 0.97
CA HIS A 62 3.47 10.74 0.77
C HIS A 62 4.99 10.57 0.61
N TYR A 63 5.53 9.44 1.06
CA TYR A 63 6.95 9.11 0.99
C TYR A 63 7.11 7.74 0.34
N CYS A 64 8.19 7.54 -0.42
CA CYS A 64 8.52 6.20 -0.93
C CYS A 64 9.01 5.31 0.23
N GLN A 65 8.98 4.00 0.00
CA GLN A 65 9.41 3.03 1.00
C GLN A 65 10.86 3.27 1.42
N ASP A 66 11.73 3.62 0.47
CA ASP A 66 13.16 3.82 0.72
C ASP A 66 13.42 5.00 1.66
N CYS A 67 12.88 6.17 1.34
CA CYS A 67 13.06 7.36 2.18
C CYS A 67 12.36 7.20 3.52
N ALA A 68 11.23 6.50 3.56
CA ALA A 68 10.54 6.20 4.80
C ALA A 68 11.38 5.29 5.70
N TYR A 69 12.05 4.29 5.12
CA TYR A 69 12.97 3.40 5.82
C TYR A 69 14.19 4.15 6.33
N GLN A 70 14.94 4.84 5.46
CA GLN A 70 16.15 5.57 5.81
C GLN A 70 15.96 6.60 6.93
N LYS A 71 14.78 7.24 6.98
CA LYS A 71 14.45 8.24 8.00
C LYS A 71 13.64 7.70 9.18
N GLY A 72 13.29 6.41 9.18
CA GLY A 72 12.48 5.80 10.23
C GLY A 72 11.08 6.41 10.38
N ILE A 73 10.50 6.91 9.28
CA ILE A 73 9.19 7.58 9.27
C ILE A 73 8.09 6.71 8.64
N CYS A 74 6.83 7.03 8.97
CA CYS A 74 5.68 6.42 8.35
C CYS A 74 5.45 6.97 6.92
N PRO A 75 5.34 6.13 5.88
CA PRO A 75 5.15 6.61 4.51
C PRO A 75 3.80 7.29 4.26
N MET A 76 2.81 7.07 5.13
CA MET A 76 1.44 7.59 5.00
C MET A 76 1.20 8.91 5.77
N CYS A 77 1.93 9.17 6.85
CA CYS A 77 1.72 10.35 7.68
C CYS A 77 3.00 11.10 8.07
N GLY A 78 4.17 10.55 7.83
CA GLY A 78 5.45 11.15 8.19
C GLY A 78 5.82 11.07 9.67
N LYS A 79 4.97 10.46 10.53
CA LYS A 79 5.33 10.28 11.95
C LYS A 79 6.61 9.48 12.07
N LYS A 80 7.49 9.84 13.00
CA LYS A 80 8.66 9.04 13.37
C LYS A 80 8.18 7.75 14.04
N VAL A 81 8.61 6.61 13.52
CA VAL A 81 8.27 5.27 14.03
C VAL A 81 9.47 4.68 14.75
N LEU A 82 10.68 4.97 14.27
CA LEU A 82 11.94 4.51 14.85
C LEU A 82 12.92 5.68 14.91
N GLU A 83 13.78 5.69 15.92
CA GLU A 83 14.94 6.57 15.96
C GLU A 83 16.11 5.91 15.22
N THR A 84 16.61 6.57 14.18
CA THR A 84 17.56 5.95 13.22
C THR A 84 19.03 6.25 13.55
N ASN A 85 19.31 7.01 14.62
CA ASN A 85 20.65 7.51 14.94
C ASN A 85 21.69 6.40 15.11
N ASN A 86 21.29 5.26 15.69
CA ASN A 86 22.18 4.12 15.94
C ASN A 86 21.99 2.97 14.92
N TYR A 87 21.17 3.18 13.89
CA TYR A 87 20.84 2.14 12.92
C TYR A 87 21.38 2.51 11.55
N ARG A 88 22.05 1.54 10.90
CA ARG A 88 22.54 1.71 9.54
C ARG A 88 21.43 1.40 8.53
N GLN A 89 20.47 2.32 8.43
CA GLN A 89 19.32 2.20 7.52
C GLN A 89 19.65 2.73 6.13
N SER A 90 20.71 2.20 5.49
CA SER A 90 20.96 2.45 4.08
C SER A 90 20.29 1.37 3.21
N LEU A 91 19.97 1.74 1.97
CA LEU A 91 19.53 0.81 0.94
C LEU A 91 20.67 0.80 -0.06
N VAL A 92 21.47 -0.27 0.01
CA VAL A 92 22.88 -0.39 -0.43
C VAL A 92 23.88 0.14 0.60
#